data_AF-A0A6M7U2Z0-F1
#
_entry.id   AF-A0A6M7U2Z0-F1
#
_cell.length_a   1.000
_cell.length_b   1.000
_cell.length_c   1.000
_cell.angle_alpha   90.00
_cell.angle_beta   90.00
_cell.angle_gamma   90.00
#
_symmetry.space_group_name_H-M   'P 1'
#
loop_
_entity.id
_entity.type
_entity.pdbx_description
1 polymer ?
#
loop_
_entity_poly.entity_id
_entity_poly.type
_entity_poly.pdbx_seq_one_letter_code
_entity_poly.pdbx_strand_id
1 'polypeptide(L)'
;MSVEESLRAFDRDTDLVCRTLGYTLAIRERANGDAATLEKLQKNGLFWTDYEQLALTTIIISLGRIFDVQKQAHSVQRLQEELRSDLRYFDKNSLAARKKAYSSNTDWLDDYMKSVHELNASDLDSIAKEIGRAESLWKKCKPMRDRVLAHDQAQAKDARTKIFTSVTYEDIIGVAQALTNVGNALFQAEVNGRQPQFGQDTNMVAFRVGREAANAILEQLA
;
A
#
# COMPACT_ATOMS: atom_id res chain seq x y z
N MET A 1 -15.87 10.31 -11.01
CA MET A 1 -15.50 9.42 -9.90
C MET A 1 -15.41 10.29 -8.68
N SER A 2 -15.99 9.86 -7.58
CA SER A 2 -15.91 10.62 -6.33
C SER A 2 -14.54 10.41 -5.66
N VAL A 3 -14.13 11.35 -4.81
CA VAL A 3 -12.92 11.20 -3.98
C VAL A 3 -12.94 9.88 -3.19
N GLU A 4 -14.12 9.50 -2.66
CA GLU A 4 -14.32 8.25 -1.93
C GLU A 4 -13.99 7.00 -2.75
N GLU A 5 -14.45 6.94 -4.01
CA GLU A 5 -14.19 5.81 -4.89
C GLU A 5 -12.69 5.63 -5.17
N SER A 6 -11.98 6.75 -5.36
CA SER A 6 -10.53 6.74 -5.59
C SER A 6 -9.73 6.39 -4.34
N LEU A 7 -10.14 6.88 -3.16
CA LEU A 7 -9.54 6.50 -1.88
C LEU A 7 -9.64 4.98 -1.67
N ARG A 8 -10.84 4.40 -1.84
CA ARG A 8 -11.06 2.96 -1.70
C ARG A 8 -10.25 2.14 -2.70
N ALA A 9 -10.11 2.62 -3.94
CA ALA A 9 -9.31 1.94 -4.95
C ALA A 9 -7.82 1.96 -4.59
N PHE A 10 -7.31 3.10 -4.14
CA PHE A 10 -5.94 3.29 -3.67
C PHE A 10 -5.63 2.40 -2.46
N ASP A 11 -6.49 2.39 -1.45
CA ASP A 11 -6.31 1.60 -0.24
C ASP A 11 -6.32 0.11 -0.54
N ARG A 12 -7.25 -0.37 -1.38
CA ARG A 12 -7.33 -1.78 -1.77
C ARG A 12 -6.03 -2.28 -2.41
N ASP A 13 -5.46 -1.52 -3.34
CA ASP A 13 -4.22 -1.93 -4.02
C ASP A 13 -3.01 -1.79 -3.08
N THR A 14 -2.98 -0.77 -2.23
CA THR A 14 -1.95 -0.60 -1.20
C THR A 14 -1.97 -1.75 -0.19
N ASP A 15 -3.14 -2.12 0.31
CA ASP A 15 -3.33 -3.23 1.24
C ASP A 15 -2.95 -4.57 0.62
N LEU A 16 -3.25 -4.78 -0.67
CA LEU A 16 -2.82 -5.97 -1.38
C LEU A 16 -1.30 -6.06 -1.42
N VAL A 17 -0.61 -4.96 -1.73
CA VAL A 17 0.86 -4.89 -1.73
C VAL A 17 1.41 -5.19 -0.33
N CYS A 18 0.93 -4.47 0.69
CA CYS A 18 1.38 -4.64 2.07
C CYS A 18 1.16 -6.05 2.59
N ARG A 19 -0.02 -6.63 2.36
CA ARG A 19 -0.36 -7.98 2.82
C ARG A 19 0.48 -9.05 2.14
N THR A 20 0.67 -8.96 0.81
CA THR A 20 1.51 -9.90 0.07
C THR A 20 2.99 -9.79 0.46
N LEU A 21 3.49 -8.58 0.73
CA LEU A 21 4.80 -8.38 1.33
C LEU A 21 4.90 -9.04 2.71
N GLY A 22 3.87 -8.88 3.53
CA GLY A 22 3.79 -9.49 4.86
C GLY A 22 3.91 -11.01 4.80
N TYR A 23 3.16 -11.67 3.91
CA TYR A 23 3.29 -13.12 3.71
C TYR A 23 4.70 -13.51 3.31
N THR A 24 5.24 -12.84 2.30
CA THR A 24 6.54 -13.18 1.69
C THR A 24 7.67 -13.08 2.71
N LEU A 25 7.73 -11.98 3.47
CA LEU A 25 8.80 -11.75 4.42
C LEU A 25 8.69 -12.68 5.64
N ALA A 26 7.48 -12.95 6.15
CA ALA A 26 7.31 -13.89 7.25
C ALA A 26 7.80 -15.30 6.89
N ILE A 27 7.45 -15.80 5.70
CA ILE A 27 7.91 -17.12 5.22
C ILE A 27 9.43 -17.15 5.11
N ARG A 28 10.03 -16.13 4.48
CA ARG A 28 11.50 -16.06 4.30
C ARG A 28 12.24 -15.97 5.62
N GLU A 29 11.78 -15.13 6.54
CA GLU A 29 12.40 -14.96 7.86
C GLU A 29 12.32 -16.26 8.67
N ARG A 30 11.17 -16.95 8.66
CA ARG A 30 11.02 -18.23 9.36
C ARG A 30 11.91 -19.32 8.75
N ALA A 31 11.95 -19.42 7.42
CA ALA A 31 12.81 -20.37 6.73
C ALA A 31 14.32 -20.13 7.02
N ASN A 32 14.73 -18.87 7.12
CA ASN A 32 16.11 -18.51 7.45
C ASN A 32 16.46 -18.73 8.92
N GLY A 33 15.49 -18.58 9.83
CA GLY A 33 15.70 -18.66 11.27
C GLY A 33 15.46 -20.05 11.89
N ASP A 34 14.85 -20.99 11.16
CA ASP A 34 14.46 -22.30 11.68
C ASP A 34 14.68 -23.41 10.65
N ALA A 35 15.72 -24.24 10.89
CA ALA A 35 16.09 -25.34 10.01
C ALA A 35 14.99 -26.38 9.84
N ALA A 36 14.16 -26.63 10.86
CA ALA A 36 13.06 -27.58 10.77
C ALA A 36 11.95 -27.04 9.87
N THR A 37 11.66 -25.74 9.95
CA THR A 37 10.76 -25.07 9.00
C THR A 37 11.32 -25.16 7.58
N LEU A 38 12.61 -24.87 7.38
CA LEU A 38 13.24 -24.93 6.07
C LEU A 38 13.13 -26.33 5.44
N GLU A 39 13.44 -27.39 6.19
CA GLU A 39 13.34 -28.77 5.71
C GLU A 39 11.91 -29.10 5.25
N LYS A 40 10.89 -28.62 5.98
CA LYS A 40 9.48 -28.82 5.63
C LYS A 40 9.07 -28.08 4.38
N LEU A 41 9.53 -26.83 4.21
CA LEU A 41 9.29 -26.08 2.98
C LEU A 41 9.96 -26.79 1.80
N GLN A 42 11.19 -27.31 1.98
CA GLN A 42 11.92 -28.03 0.94
C GLN A 42 11.21 -29.30 0.45
N LYS A 43 10.42 -29.98 1.30
CA LYS A 43 9.59 -31.13 0.86
C LYS A 43 8.66 -30.79 -0.30
N ASN A 44 8.23 -29.53 -0.41
CA ASN A 44 7.43 -29.01 -1.51
C ASN A 44 8.09 -27.77 -2.15
N GLY A 45 9.42 -27.82 -2.36
CA GLY A 45 10.20 -26.65 -2.78
C GLY A 45 9.71 -25.98 -4.07
N LEU A 46 9.15 -26.74 -5.02
CA LEU A 46 8.55 -26.20 -6.24
C LEU A 46 7.38 -25.27 -5.94
N PHE A 47 6.46 -25.69 -5.07
CA PHE A 47 5.30 -24.87 -4.68
C PHE A 47 5.75 -23.53 -4.08
N TRP A 48 6.74 -23.55 -3.18
CA TRP A 48 7.21 -22.32 -2.53
C TRP A 48 7.98 -21.40 -3.48
N THR A 49 8.71 -21.97 -4.45
CA THR A 49 9.34 -21.19 -5.52
C THR A 49 8.30 -20.49 -6.39
N ASP A 50 7.26 -21.22 -6.80
CA ASP A 50 6.15 -20.66 -7.58
C ASP A 50 5.39 -19.59 -6.80
N TYR A 51 5.13 -19.85 -5.51
CA TYR A 51 4.48 -18.90 -4.61
C TYR A 51 5.27 -17.59 -4.51
N GLU A 52 6.60 -17.66 -4.31
CA GLU A 52 7.44 -16.46 -4.20
C GLU A 52 7.41 -15.63 -5.50
N GLN A 53 7.48 -16.30 -6.66
CA GLN A 53 7.39 -15.64 -7.95
C GLN A 53 6.01 -14.97 -8.16
N LEU A 54 4.93 -15.66 -7.80
CA LEU A 54 3.57 -15.12 -7.88
C LEU A 54 3.35 -13.95 -6.92
N ALA A 55 3.90 -14.03 -5.71
CA ALA A 55 3.82 -12.97 -4.72
C ALA A 55 4.56 -11.71 -5.20
N LEU A 56 5.80 -11.85 -5.68
CA LEU A 56 6.56 -10.73 -6.23
C LEU A 56 5.85 -10.12 -7.45
N THR A 57 5.33 -10.97 -8.35
CA THR A 57 4.56 -10.50 -9.52
C THR A 57 3.34 -9.68 -9.08
N THR A 58 2.58 -10.19 -8.10
CA THR A 58 1.41 -9.50 -7.55
C THR A 58 1.77 -8.14 -6.98
N ILE A 59 2.86 -8.05 -6.22
CA ILE A 59 3.35 -6.81 -5.64
C ILE A 59 3.71 -5.80 -6.73
N ILE A 60 4.56 -6.19 -7.68
CA ILE A 60 5.09 -5.28 -8.70
C ILE A 60 4.01 -4.83 -9.70
N ILE A 61 3.09 -5.72 -10.06
CA ILE A 61 1.93 -5.36 -10.91
C ILE A 61 0.99 -4.41 -10.17
N SER A 62 0.72 -4.65 -8.89
CA SER A 62 -0.16 -3.78 -8.09
C SER A 62 0.45 -2.39 -7.90
N LEU A 63 1.74 -2.29 -7.57
CA LEU A 63 2.46 -1.02 -7.58
C LEU A 63 2.42 -0.34 -8.96
N GLY A 64 2.56 -1.13 -10.03
CA GLY A 64 2.40 -0.65 -11.40
C GLY A 64 1.05 0.01 -11.67
N ARG A 65 -0.04 -0.53 -11.12
CA ARG A 65 -1.40 0.05 -11.24
C ARG A 65 -1.53 1.33 -10.41
N ILE A 66 -1.03 1.32 -9.17
CA ILE A 66 -1.04 2.49 -8.28
C ILE A 66 -0.33 3.69 -8.92
N PHE A 67 0.79 3.46 -9.60
CA PHE A 67 1.56 4.52 -10.27
C PHE A 67 1.28 4.65 -11.77
N ASP A 68 0.15 4.10 -12.26
CA ASP A 68 -0.16 4.18 -13.67
C ASP A 68 -0.57 5.60 -14.08
N VAL A 69 0.02 6.10 -15.17
CA VAL A 69 -0.21 7.45 -15.69
C VAL A 69 -1.35 7.50 -16.72
N GLN A 70 -1.94 6.35 -17.06
CA GLN A 70 -3.04 6.31 -18.01
C GLN A 70 -4.31 6.95 -17.45
N LYS A 71 -4.95 7.82 -18.24
CA LYS A 71 -6.11 8.64 -17.85
C LYS A 71 -7.30 7.87 -17.27
N GLN A 72 -7.42 6.57 -17.54
CA GLN A 72 -8.52 5.72 -17.06
C GLN A 72 -8.14 4.82 -15.88
N ALA A 73 -6.88 4.79 -15.49
CA ALA A 73 -6.43 3.98 -14.37
C ALA A 73 -6.80 4.63 -13.01
N HIS A 74 -7.08 3.78 -12.02
CA HIS A 74 -7.19 4.20 -10.63
C HIS A 74 -5.78 4.35 -10.05
N SER A 75 -5.17 5.52 -10.26
CA SER A 75 -3.79 5.78 -9.84
C SER A 75 -3.70 6.83 -8.76
N VAL A 76 -2.54 6.87 -8.11
CA VAL A 76 -2.20 7.87 -7.09
C VAL A 76 -2.19 9.29 -7.66
N GLN A 77 -1.87 9.46 -8.95
CA GLN A 77 -1.93 10.77 -9.62
C GLN A 77 -3.38 11.22 -9.79
N ARG A 78 -4.26 10.31 -10.21
CA ARG A 78 -5.70 10.60 -10.30
C ARG A 78 -6.29 10.95 -8.93
N LEU A 79 -5.90 10.21 -7.88
CA LEU A 79 -6.29 10.54 -6.51
C LEU A 79 -5.87 11.96 -6.15
N GLN A 80 -4.63 12.39 -6.43
CA GLN A 80 -4.19 13.76 -6.17
C GLN A 80 -5.00 14.82 -6.93
N GLU A 81 -5.32 14.56 -8.20
CA GLU A 81 -6.16 15.46 -9.00
C GLU A 81 -7.56 15.60 -8.41
N GLU A 82 -8.18 14.48 -8.02
CA GLU A 82 -9.51 14.46 -7.43
C GLU A 82 -9.54 15.15 -6.06
N LEU A 83 -8.54 14.90 -5.20
CA LEU A 83 -8.37 15.58 -3.90
C LEU A 83 -8.26 17.11 -4.07
N ARG A 84 -7.53 17.58 -5.09
CA ARG A 84 -7.41 19.02 -5.39
C ARG A 84 -8.72 19.60 -5.94
N SER A 85 -9.44 18.83 -6.73
CA SER A 85 -10.67 19.29 -7.38
C SER A 85 -11.86 19.41 -6.43
N ASP A 86 -11.89 18.63 -5.35
CA ASP A 86 -13.00 18.62 -4.40
C ASP A 86 -12.54 18.52 -2.93
N LEU A 87 -11.80 19.54 -2.49
CA LEU A 87 -11.38 19.67 -1.09
C LEU A 87 -12.55 19.67 -0.09
N ARG A 88 -13.74 20.09 -0.52
CA ARG A 88 -14.97 20.09 0.31
C ARG A 88 -15.30 18.71 0.85
N TYR A 89 -14.85 17.65 0.18
CA TYR A 89 -14.99 16.29 0.71
C TYR A 89 -14.43 16.14 2.14
N PHE A 90 -13.42 16.93 2.52
CA PHE A 90 -12.80 16.93 3.85
C PHE A 90 -13.22 18.14 4.72
N ASP A 91 -14.25 18.88 4.34
CA ASP A 91 -14.79 19.95 5.16
C ASP A 91 -15.61 19.41 6.35
N LYS A 92 -15.85 20.27 7.34
CA LYS A 92 -16.61 19.93 8.54
C LYS A 92 -18.03 19.50 8.22
N ASN A 93 -18.67 20.11 7.23
CA ASN A 93 -20.05 19.80 6.87
C ASN A 93 -20.16 18.39 6.31
N SER A 94 -19.23 18.00 5.44
CA SER A 94 -19.14 16.68 4.83
C SER A 94 -18.80 15.61 5.85
N LEU A 95 -17.85 15.89 6.76
CA LEU A 95 -17.55 14.99 7.87
C LEU A 95 -18.76 14.81 8.80
N ALA A 96 -19.42 15.90 9.18
CA ALA A 96 -20.61 15.84 10.03
C ALA A 96 -21.74 15.04 9.36
N ALA A 97 -21.96 15.23 8.05
CA ALA A 97 -22.92 14.46 7.28
C ALA A 97 -22.58 12.95 7.29
N ARG A 98 -21.31 12.59 7.06
CA ARG A 98 -20.85 11.19 7.19
C ARG A 98 -21.08 10.64 8.60
N LYS A 99 -20.70 11.36 9.65
CA LYS A 99 -20.89 10.92 11.05
C LYS A 99 -22.37 10.71 11.40
N LYS A 100 -23.26 11.61 10.96
CA LYS A 100 -24.72 11.47 11.14
C LYS A 100 -25.27 10.23 10.43
N ALA A 101 -24.78 9.93 9.23
CA ALA A 101 -25.20 8.74 8.49
C ALA A 101 -24.81 7.42 9.18
N TYR A 102 -23.72 7.41 9.95
CA TYR A 102 -23.20 6.21 10.64
C TYR A 102 -23.59 6.09 12.11
N SER A 103 -24.32 7.05 12.69
CA SER A 103 -24.64 7.05 14.11
C SER A 103 -26.13 7.26 14.36
N SER A 104 -26.70 6.45 15.25
CA SER A 104 -28.06 6.62 15.75
C SER A 104 -28.20 7.72 16.80
N ASN A 105 -27.08 8.20 17.37
CA ASN A 105 -27.03 9.27 18.36
C ASN A 105 -26.04 10.36 17.92
N THR A 106 -26.48 11.62 17.91
CA THR A 106 -25.68 12.77 17.44
C THR A 106 -25.38 13.81 18.52
N ASP A 107 -25.71 13.55 19.79
CA ASP A 107 -25.54 14.54 20.88
C ASP A 107 -24.08 14.97 21.09
N TRP A 108 -23.14 14.08 20.78
CA TRP A 108 -21.70 14.32 20.88
C TRP A 108 -21.13 15.08 19.67
N LEU A 109 -21.90 15.24 18.59
CA LEU A 109 -21.37 15.67 17.30
C LEU A 109 -20.91 17.12 17.31
N ASP A 110 -21.71 18.02 17.88
CA ASP A 110 -21.37 19.45 17.91
C ASP A 110 -20.07 19.71 18.69
N ASP A 111 -19.86 18.97 19.78
CA ASP A 111 -18.61 19.04 20.54
C ASP A 111 -17.43 18.43 19.77
N TYR A 112 -17.64 17.32 19.08
CA TYR A 112 -16.62 16.68 18.25
C TYR A 112 -16.16 17.59 17.09
N MET A 113 -17.09 18.28 16.43
CA MET A 113 -16.78 19.15 15.28
C MET A 113 -15.95 20.39 15.64
N LYS A 114 -15.86 20.76 16.93
CA LYS A 114 -15.04 21.89 17.40
C LYS A 114 -13.54 21.65 17.18
N SER A 115 -13.06 20.41 17.29
CA SER A 115 -11.64 20.07 17.17
C SER A 115 -11.23 19.51 15.80
N VAL A 116 -12.17 19.39 14.87
CA VAL A 116 -11.92 18.89 13.51
C VAL A 116 -11.05 19.86 12.72
N HIS A 117 -10.07 19.30 12.04
CA HIS A 117 -9.23 19.94 11.03
C HIS A 117 -9.82 19.74 9.64
N GLU A 118 -9.96 20.83 8.88
CA GLU A 118 -10.33 20.80 7.46
C GLU A 118 -9.06 20.82 6.61
N LEU A 119 -8.96 19.92 5.63
CA LEU A 119 -7.79 19.90 4.76
C LEU A 119 -7.67 21.20 3.96
N ASN A 120 -6.45 21.71 3.89
CA ASN A 120 -6.09 22.87 3.08
C ASN A 120 -4.98 22.54 2.07
N ALA A 121 -4.57 23.53 1.29
CA ALA A 121 -3.54 23.36 0.25
C ALA A 121 -2.20 22.85 0.81
N SER A 122 -1.77 23.33 1.98
CA SER A 122 -0.52 22.87 2.61
C SER A 122 -0.58 21.41 3.03
N ASP A 123 -1.76 20.92 3.43
CA ASP A 123 -1.95 19.51 3.73
C ASP A 123 -1.86 18.66 2.46
N LEU A 124 -2.45 19.13 1.36
CA LEU A 124 -2.34 18.47 0.05
C LEU A 124 -0.90 18.43 -0.47
N ASP A 125 -0.12 19.49 -0.25
CA ASP A 125 1.30 19.53 -0.61
C ASP A 125 2.11 18.52 0.23
N SER A 126 1.76 18.36 1.50
CA SER A 126 2.39 17.36 2.37
C SER A 126 2.08 15.93 1.92
N ILE A 127 0.82 15.65 1.56
CA ILE A 127 0.40 14.38 0.94
C ILE A 127 1.17 14.17 -0.38
N ALA A 128 1.27 15.19 -1.23
CA ALA A 128 1.96 15.10 -2.50
C ALA A 128 3.46 14.82 -2.36
N LYS A 129 4.10 15.37 -1.32
CA LYS A 129 5.50 15.09 -0.99
C LYS A 129 5.71 13.62 -0.62
N GLU A 130 4.82 13.04 0.18
CA GLU A 130 4.92 11.62 0.56
C GLU A 130 4.66 10.70 -0.65
N ILE A 131 3.73 11.07 -1.53
CA ILE A 131 3.54 10.39 -2.83
C ILE A 131 4.81 10.48 -3.68
N GLY A 132 5.45 11.66 -3.76
CA GLY A 132 6.71 11.84 -4.50
C GLY A 132 7.86 10.99 -3.94
N ARG A 133 7.89 10.75 -2.62
CA ARG A 133 8.80 9.78 -2.00
C ARG A 133 8.52 8.36 -2.50
N ALA A 134 7.26 7.95 -2.50
CA ALA A 134 6.83 6.64 -3.00
C ALA A 134 7.21 6.46 -4.49
N GLU A 135 6.95 7.46 -5.32
CA GLU A 135 7.30 7.47 -6.75
C GLU A 135 8.81 7.35 -6.98
N SER A 136 9.62 8.03 -6.17
CA SER A 136 11.08 7.98 -6.29
C SER A 136 11.65 6.59 -6.02
N LEU A 137 11.09 5.89 -5.03
CA LEU A 137 11.42 4.50 -4.75
C LEU A 137 10.88 3.57 -5.84
N TRP A 138 9.63 3.78 -6.28
CA TRP A 138 9.01 2.99 -7.33
C TRP A 138 9.79 3.05 -8.66
N LYS A 139 10.39 4.19 -9.00
CA LYS A 139 11.25 4.32 -10.20
C LYS A 139 12.38 3.27 -10.24
N LYS A 140 12.89 2.82 -9.08
CA LYS A 140 13.88 1.74 -9.02
C LYS A 140 13.27 0.38 -9.33
N CYS A 141 12.05 0.14 -8.86
CA CYS A 141 11.31 -1.12 -9.04
C CYS A 141 10.67 -1.26 -10.43
N LYS A 142 10.30 -0.15 -11.07
CA LYS A 142 9.57 -0.09 -12.34
C LYS A 142 10.18 -0.93 -13.48
N PRO A 143 11.51 -0.99 -13.68
CA PRO A 143 12.10 -1.85 -14.70
C PRO A 143 11.75 -3.34 -14.54
N MET A 144 11.53 -3.82 -13.31
CA MET A 144 11.09 -5.19 -13.04
C MET A 144 9.68 -5.43 -13.62
N ARG A 145 8.77 -4.45 -13.48
CA ARG A 145 7.46 -4.50 -14.16
C ARG A 145 7.67 -4.51 -15.67
N ASP A 146 8.27 -3.45 -16.19
CA ASP A 146 8.18 -3.16 -17.62
C ASP A 146 8.94 -4.16 -18.49
N ARG A 147 10.10 -4.65 -18.02
CA ARG A 147 11.03 -5.43 -18.85
C ARG A 147 11.02 -6.92 -18.57
N VAL A 148 10.42 -7.33 -17.46
CA VAL A 148 10.44 -8.73 -17.00
C VAL A 148 9.03 -9.27 -16.85
N LEU A 149 8.16 -8.59 -16.10
CA LEU A 149 6.86 -9.15 -15.71
C LEU A 149 5.73 -8.81 -16.69
N ALA A 150 5.66 -7.57 -17.17
CA ALA A 150 4.57 -7.10 -18.04
C ALA A 150 4.88 -7.27 -19.53
N HIS A 151 6.16 -7.10 -19.90
CA HIS A 151 6.63 -7.29 -21.27
C HIS A 151 7.91 -8.12 -21.20
N ASP A 152 7.95 -9.27 -21.87
CA ASP A 152 9.13 -10.15 -21.91
C ASP A 152 10.23 -9.57 -22.83
N GLN A 153 10.74 -8.39 -22.46
CA GLN A 153 11.73 -7.63 -23.21
C GLN A 153 13.16 -7.99 -22.81
N ALA A 154 13.36 -8.49 -21.59
CA ALA A 154 14.64 -9.02 -21.13
C ALA A 154 14.74 -10.53 -21.48
N GLN A 155 14.89 -10.87 -22.75
CA GLN A 155 14.98 -12.28 -23.15
C GLN A 155 16.34 -12.92 -22.80
N ALA A 156 17.39 -12.12 -22.65
CA ALA A 156 18.69 -12.58 -22.19
C ALA A 156 18.68 -12.80 -20.66
N LYS A 157 19.10 -13.99 -20.21
CA LYS A 157 19.16 -14.39 -18.79
C LYS A 157 19.90 -13.36 -17.92
N ASP A 158 21.06 -12.87 -18.38
CA ASP A 158 21.88 -11.90 -17.66
C ASP A 158 21.19 -10.55 -17.48
N ALA A 159 20.38 -10.14 -18.46
CA ALA A 159 19.61 -8.91 -18.40
C ALA A 159 18.47 -9.01 -17.36
N ARG A 160 17.80 -10.17 -17.25
CA ARG A 160 16.82 -10.43 -16.19
C ARG A 160 17.46 -10.43 -14.83
N THR A 161 18.54 -11.19 -14.65
CA THR A 161 19.25 -11.28 -13.36
C THR A 161 19.67 -9.89 -12.88
N LYS A 162 20.24 -9.06 -13.76
CA LYS A 162 20.65 -7.69 -13.41
C LYS A 162 19.49 -6.82 -12.92
N ILE A 163 18.31 -6.94 -13.52
CA ILE A 163 17.12 -6.20 -13.10
C ILE A 163 16.65 -6.69 -11.72
N PHE A 164 16.56 -8.00 -11.51
CA PHE A 164 16.15 -8.56 -10.22
C PHE A 164 17.11 -8.21 -9.09
N THR A 165 18.42 -8.21 -9.33
CA THR A 165 19.42 -7.87 -8.30
C THR A 165 19.52 -6.38 -8.00
N SER A 166 18.92 -5.52 -8.84
CA SER A 166 18.97 -4.06 -8.67
C SER A 166 17.90 -3.49 -7.73
N VAL A 167 16.95 -4.33 -7.31
CA VAL A 167 15.82 -3.97 -6.45
C VAL A 167 15.86 -4.85 -5.22
N THR A 168 15.81 -4.24 -4.04
CA THR A 168 15.77 -4.99 -2.78
C THR A 168 14.37 -4.99 -2.17
N TYR A 169 14.10 -5.88 -1.22
CA TYR A 169 12.84 -5.83 -0.47
C TYR A 169 12.69 -4.54 0.31
N GLU A 170 13.78 -3.94 0.79
CA GLU A 170 13.78 -2.65 1.48
C GLU A 170 13.28 -1.53 0.58
N ASP A 171 13.64 -1.51 -0.72
CA ASP A 171 13.07 -0.56 -1.67
C ASP A 171 11.54 -0.74 -1.78
N ILE A 172 11.07 -1.98 -1.90
CA ILE A 172 9.64 -2.30 -2.05
C ILE A 172 8.86 -1.96 -0.75
N ILE A 173 9.41 -2.30 0.41
CA ILE A 173 8.86 -1.93 1.73
C ILE A 173 8.79 -0.41 1.84
N GLY A 174 9.83 0.31 1.41
CA GLY A 174 9.85 1.77 1.43
C GLY A 174 8.74 2.40 0.59
N VAL A 175 8.42 1.82 -0.58
CA VAL A 175 7.27 2.21 -1.41
C VAL A 175 5.97 1.94 -0.65
N ALA A 176 5.78 0.70 -0.15
CA ALA A 176 4.57 0.28 0.55
C ALA A 176 4.30 1.19 1.77
N GLN A 177 5.33 1.45 2.59
CA GLN A 177 5.25 2.32 3.76
C GLN A 177 4.79 3.74 3.38
N ALA A 178 5.31 4.29 2.28
CA ALA A 178 4.93 5.62 1.80
C ALA A 178 3.46 5.67 1.38
N LEU A 179 2.99 4.65 0.66
CA LEU A 179 1.61 4.55 0.23
C LEU A 179 0.67 4.34 1.43
N THR A 180 1.05 3.50 2.39
CA THR A 180 0.29 3.31 3.64
C THR A 180 0.21 4.61 4.45
N ASN A 181 1.29 5.40 4.49
CA ASN A 181 1.27 6.73 5.12
C ASN A 181 0.23 7.65 4.49
N VAL A 182 0.19 7.69 3.16
CA VAL A 182 -0.80 8.48 2.41
C VAL A 182 -2.22 7.99 2.71
N GLY A 183 -2.47 6.68 2.61
CA GLY A 183 -3.79 6.09 2.90
C GLY A 183 -4.25 6.36 4.32
N ASN A 184 -3.38 6.15 5.31
CA ASN A 184 -3.68 6.45 6.71
C ASN A 184 -3.98 7.93 6.95
N ALA A 185 -3.19 8.84 6.37
CA ALA A 185 -3.42 10.27 6.52
C ALA A 185 -4.78 10.68 5.93
N LEU A 186 -5.12 10.17 4.75
CA LEU A 186 -6.40 10.44 4.09
C LEU A 186 -7.58 9.82 4.86
N PHE A 187 -7.44 8.59 5.36
CA PHE A 187 -8.44 7.95 6.20
C PHE A 187 -8.67 8.73 7.51
N GLN A 188 -7.60 9.18 8.17
CA GLN A 188 -7.72 9.98 9.39
C GLN A 188 -8.37 11.34 9.13
N ALA A 189 -8.11 11.96 7.98
CA ALA A 189 -8.81 13.17 7.56
C ALA A 189 -10.29 12.90 7.25
N GLU A 190 -10.59 11.87 6.48
CA GLU A 190 -11.95 11.50 6.04
C GLU A 190 -12.85 11.11 7.21
N VAL A 191 -12.34 10.26 8.10
CA VAL A 191 -13.12 9.60 9.17
C VAL A 191 -13.01 10.36 10.48
N ASN A 192 -11.85 10.95 10.77
CA ASN A 192 -11.60 11.56 12.08
C ASN A 192 -11.39 13.08 12.03
N GLY A 193 -11.39 13.69 10.84
CA GLY A 193 -11.13 15.13 10.70
C GLY A 193 -9.76 15.53 11.25
N ARG A 194 -8.74 14.67 11.11
CA ARG A 194 -7.39 14.93 11.60
C ARG A 194 -6.50 15.48 10.52
N GLN A 195 -5.56 16.32 10.92
CA GLN A 195 -4.49 16.78 10.04
C GLN A 195 -3.61 15.60 9.59
N PRO A 196 -3.18 15.56 8.31
CA PRO A 196 -2.21 14.58 7.83
C PRO A 196 -0.91 14.60 8.63
N GLN A 197 -0.46 13.42 9.05
CA GLN A 197 0.81 13.25 9.76
C GLN A 197 1.64 12.19 9.05
N PHE A 198 2.91 12.51 8.79
CA PHE A 198 3.86 11.66 8.08
C PHE A 198 5.13 11.47 8.91
N GLY A 199 5.86 10.38 8.69
CA GLY A 199 7.14 10.13 9.35
C GLY A 199 7.07 9.50 10.73
N GLN A 200 5.90 9.04 11.17
CA GLN A 200 5.79 8.09 12.29
C GLN A 200 6.00 6.66 11.78
N ASP A 201 6.36 5.72 12.67
CA ASP A 201 6.33 4.29 12.37
C ASP A 201 4.91 3.91 11.96
N THR A 202 4.68 3.89 10.66
CA THR A 202 3.36 3.62 10.10
C THR A 202 3.01 2.20 10.46
N ASN A 203 1.89 2.06 11.16
CA ASN A 203 1.28 0.76 11.39
C ASN A 203 0.78 0.23 10.04
N MET A 204 1.61 -0.52 9.31
CA MET A 204 1.19 -1.25 8.11
C MET A 204 0.31 -2.44 8.53
N VAL A 205 -0.93 -2.15 8.89
CA VAL A 205 -1.87 -3.15 9.44
C VAL A 205 -1.99 -4.34 8.47
N ALA A 206 -2.21 -4.09 7.19
CA ALA A 206 -2.31 -5.15 6.17
C ALA A 206 -1.04 -6.02 6.08
N PHE A 207 0.14 -5.43 6.26
CA PHE A 207 1.40 -6.15 6.32
C PHE A 207 1.49 -7.04 7.56
N ARG A 208 1.15 -6.53 8.74
CA ARG A 208 1.11 -7.34 9.97
C ARG A 208 0.12 -8.49 9.83
N VAL A 209 -1.10 -8.23 9.32
CA VAL A 209 -2.10 -9.26 9.05
C VAL A 209 -1.54 -10.33 8.10
N GLY A 210 -0.83 -9.91 7.05
CA GLY A 210 -0.13 -10.84 6.17
C GLY A 210 0.87 -11.72 6.92
N ARG A 211 1.73 -11.11 7.75
CA ARG A 211 2.72 -11.85 8.55
C ARG A 211 2.08 -12.83 9.52
N GLU A 212 1.07 -12.41 10.26
CA GLU A 212 0.35 -13.23 11.24
C GLU A 212 -0.28 -14.45 10.55
N ALA A 213 -0.95 -14.25 9.42
CA ALA A 213 -1.55 -15.34 8.66
C ALA A 213 -0.50 -16.30 8.08
N ALA A 214 0.64 -15.80 7.59
CA ALA A 214 1.74 -16.67 7.16
C ALA A 214 2.32 -17.49 8.31
N ASN A 215 2.53 -16.87 9.48
CA ASN A 215 3.02 -17.57 10.66
C ASN A 215 2.04 -18.66 11.13
N ALA A 216 0.73 -18.37 11.14
CA ALA A 216 -0.29 -19.36 11.49
C ALA A 216 -0.28 -20.57 10.54
N ILE A 217 -0.03 -20.36 9.24
CA ILE A 217 0.12 -21.46 8.28
C ILE A 217 1.39 -22.27 8.58
N LEU A 218 2.52 -21.60 8.86
CA LEU A 218 3.78 -22.26 9.17
C LEU A 218 3.71 -23.07 10.47
N GLU A 219 2.95 -22.60 11.46
CA GLU A 219 2.65 -23.33 12.70
C GLU A 219 1.84 -24.60 12.44
N GLN A 220 0.93 -24.60 11.46
CA GLN A 220 0.18 -25.82 11.09
C GLN A 220 1.05 -26.84 10.35
N LEU A 221 2.17 -26.42 9.78
CA LEU A 221 3.18 -27.30 9.21
C LEU A 221 4.14 -27.83 10.29
N ALA A 222 4.12 -27.27 11.51
CA ALA A 222 4.97 -27.66 12.65
C ALA A 222 4.59 -29.05 13.20
#